data_AF-A0A1Y5FG45-F1
#
_entry.id   AF-A0A1Y5FG45-F1
#
_cell.length_a   1.000
_cell.length_b   1.000
_cell.length_c   1.000
_cell.angle_alpha   90.00
_cell.angle_beta   90.00
_cell.angle_gamma   90.00
#
_symmetry.space_group_name_H-M   'P 1'
#
loop_
_entity.id
_entity.type
_entity.pdbx_description
1 polymer ?
#
loop_
_entity_poly.entity_id
_entity_poly.type
_entity_poly.pdbx_seq_one_letter_code
_entity_poly.pdbx_strand_id
1 'polypeptide(L)'
;VVLSTQHSPDISLADLQEAVMEHIIKPVLPTEWLHADTRYHINPTGQFIIGGPMGDCGLTGRKIIVDTYGGMAHHGGGAFSGKDPSKVDRSAAYAGRYVAKNIVAAGLAERCEIQISYAIGVAEPTSISVNTYGTGALSDERIAELISEHFDLRPAGLIEMLQLKRPIYRQTAAYGHFGREEEDFTWEKTDKAEALRAEL
;
A
#
# COMPACT_ATOMS: atom_id res chain seq x y z
N VAL A 1 -11.68 7.61 -16.03
CA VAL A 1 -10.60 6.61 -16.09
C VAL A 1 -9.54 7.08 -17.07
N VAL A 2 -8.26 7.05 -16.68
CA VAL A 2 -7.14 7.36 -17.58
C VAL A 2 -6.25 6.13 -17.69
N LEU A 3 -5.91 5.74 -18.92
CA LEU A 3 -4.99 4.64 -19.17
C LEU A 3 -4.13 4.97 -20.39
N SER A 4 -2.82 5.06 -20.17
CA SER A 4 -1.85 5.17 -21.25
C SER A 4 -0.99 3.91 -21.30
N THR A 5 -0.91 3.26 -22.46
CA THR A 5 -0.10 2.06 -22.67
C THR A 5 0.80 2.25 -23.89
N GLN A 6 2.06 1.84 -23.74
CA GLN A 6 2.97 1.73 -24.88
C GLN A 6 2.47 0.65 -25.83
N HIS A 7 2.66 0.81 -27.14
CA HIS A 7 2.15 -0.11 -28.14
C HIS A 7 3.06 -0.26 -29.37
N SER A 8 2.83 -1.33 -30.15
CA SER A 8 3.44 -1.51 -31.47
C SER A 8 2.98 -0.39 -32.42
N PRO A 9 3.82 0.08 -33.36
CA PRO A 9 3.38 1.02 -34.40
C PRO A 9 2.33 0.44 -35.35
N ASP A 10 2.14 -0.88 -35.35
CA ASP A 10 1.26 -1.56 -36.31
C ASP A 10 -0.23 -1.56 -35.91
N ILE A 11 -0.55 -1.26 -34.64
CA ILE A 11 -1.95 -1.17 -34.18
C ILE A 11 -2.49 0.25 -34.37
N SER A 12 -3.71 0.37 -34.90
CA SER A 12 -4.39 1.65 -34.99
C SER A 12 -4.80 2.15 -33.60
N LEU A 13 -4.91 3.47 -33.43
CA LEU A 13 -5.37 4.04 -32.16
C LEU A 13 -6.79 3.58 -31.80
N ALA A 14 -7.67 3.44 -32.80
CA ALA A 14 -9.06 3.00 -32.57
C ALA A 14 -9.10 1.56 -32.05
N ASP A 15 -8.39 0.64 -32.69
CA ASP A 15 -8.34 -0.76 -32.26
C ASP A 15 -7.70 -0.90 -30.88
N LEU A 16 -6.66 -0.10 -30.59
CA LEU A 16 -6.05 -0.06 -29.26
C LEU A 16 -7.03 0.43 -28.20
N GLN A 17 -7.79 1.49 -28.47
CA GLN A 17 -8.75 2.03 -27.52
C GLN A 17 -9.87 1.04 -27.23
N GLU A 18 -10.38 0.35 -28.25
CA GLU A 18 -11.36 -0.72 -28.10
C GLU A 18 -10.80 -1.88 -27.28
N ALA A 19 -9.60 -2.37 -27.63
CA ALA A 19 -8.97 -3.48 -26.93
C ALA A 19 -8.68 -3.14 -25.45
N VAL A 20 -8.21 -1.93 -25.15
CA VAL A 20 -8.01 -1.47 -23.76
C VAL A 20 -9.33 -1.41 -23.00
N MET A 21 -10.40 -0.95 -23.64
CA MET A 21 -11.72 -0.90 -23.01
C MET A 21 -12.22 -2.32 -22.67
N GLU A 22 -12.26 -3.22 -23.65
CA GLU A 22 -12.86 -4.54 -23.50
C GLU A 22 -12.01 -5.51 -22.67
N HIS A 23 -10.70 -5.45 -22.80
CA HIS A 23 -9.80 -6.44 -22.19
C HIS A 23 -9.09 -5.95 -20.93
N ILE A 24 -9.13 -4.66 -20.61
CA ILE A 24 -8.46 -4.10 -19.43
C ILE A 24 -9.44 -3.35 -18.53
N ILE A 25 -10.14 -2.33 -19.03
CA ILE A 25 -10.95 -1.46 -18.17
C ILE A 25 -12.21 -2.16 -17.67
N LYS A 26 -13.04 -2.70 -18.59
CA LYS A 26 -14.31 -3.35 -18.24
C LYS A 26 -14.13 -4.60 -17.35
N PRO A 27 -13.13 -5.47 -17.56
CA PRO A 27 -12.95 -6.64 -16.70
C PRO A 27 -12.45 -6.31 -15.29
N VAL A 28 -11.85 -5.13 -15.08
CA VAL A 28 -11.23 -4.75 -13.81
C VAL A 28 -12.14 -3.88 -12.96
N LEU A 29 -12.89 -2.95 -13.57
CA LEU A 29 -13.76 -2.03 -12.83
C LEU A 29 -15.17 -2.61 -12.66
N PRO A 30 -15.74 -2.61 -11.44
CA PRO A 30 -17.12 -3.02 -11.21
C PRO A 30 -18.09 -2.22 -12.07
N THR A 31 -19.02 -2.89 -12.74
CA THR A 31 -19.95 -2.28 -13.70
C THR A 31 -20.86 -1.22 -13.07
N GLU A 32 -21.18 -1.37 -11.79
CA GLU A 32 -22.01 -0.45 -11.01
C GLU A 32 -21.34 0.91 -10.74
N TRP A 33 -20.02 1.01 -10.92
CA TRP A 33 -19.28 2.28 -10.82
C TRP A 33 -19.17 3.01 -12.16
N LEU A 34 -19.50 2.34 -13.26
CA LEU A 34 -19.42 2.88 -14.61
C LEU A 34 -20.80 3.35 -15.06
N HIS A 35 -20.90 4.62 -15.46
CA HIS A 35 -22.15 5.24 -15.90
C HIS A 35 -21.93 6.03 -17.19
N ALA A 36 -23.03 6.49 -17.81
CA ALA A 36 -22.99 7.16 -19.12
C ALA A 36 -22.02 8.35 -19.18
N ASP A 37 -21.89 9.11 -18.09
CA ASP A 37 -20.97 10.26 -17.99
C ASP A 37 -19.52 9.89 -17.62
N THR A 38 -19.18 8.60 -17.48
CA THR A 38 -17.82 8.18 -17.19
C THR A 38 -16.91 8.53 -18.36
N ARG A 39 -15.92 9.39 -18.10
CA ARG A 39 -14.94 9.80 -19.11
C ARG A 39 -13.78 8.82 -19.17
N TYR A 40 -13.43 8.40 -20.38
CA TYR A 40 -12.30 7.52 -20.65
C TYR A 40 -11.25 8.26 -21.48
N HIS A 41 -10.03 8.34 -20.96
CA HIS A 41 -8.88 8.91 -21.65
C HIS A 41 -7.87 7.80 -21.90
N ILE A 42 -7.99 7.14 -23.06
CA ILE A 42 -7.12 6.04 -23.48
C ILE A 42 -6.14 6.56 -24.52
N ASN A 43 -4.84 6.51 -24.20
CA ASN A 43 -3.76 7.10 -25.01
C ASN A 43 -4.12 8.51 -25.56
N PRO A 44 -4.42 9.50 -24.70
CA PRO A 44 -4.98 10.78 -25.12
C PRO A 44 -4.05 11.63 -26.01
N THR A 45 -2.75 11.33 -26.01
CA THR A 45 -1.75 11.98 -26.88
C THR A 45 -1.66 11.31 -28.26
N GLY A 46 -2.43 10.26 -28.51
CA GLY A 46 -2.34 9.44 -29.72
C GLY A 46 -1.28 8.35 -29.58
N GLN A 47 -0.19 8.47 -30.34
CA GLN A 47 0.83 7.43 -30.40
C GLN A 47 1.70 7.40 -29.14
N PHE A 48 1.96 6.18 -28.64
CA PHE A 48 2.92 5.91 -27.57
C PHE A 48 3.79 4.70 -27.95
N ILE A 49 4.75 4.91 -28.87
CA ILE A 49 5.62 3.84 -29.39
C ILE A 49 6.92 3.71 -28.59
N ILE A 50 7.57 4.84 -28.29
CA ILE A 50 8.81 4.88 -27.50
C ILE A 50 8.44 5.00 -26.03
N GLY A 51 8.96 4.09 -25.19
CA GLY A 51 8.67 4.05 -23.76
C GLY A 51 9.81 3.40 -22.98
N GLY A 52 9.54 3.13 -21.70
CA GLY A 52 10.56 2.63 -20.77
C GLY A 52 11.70 3.63 -20.57
N PRO A 53 12.88 3.15 -20.11
CA PRO A 53 14.04 4.00 -19.82
C PRO A 53 14.56 4.83 -21.01
N MET A 54 14.21 4.44 -22.25
CA MET A 54 14.57 5.19 -23.45
C MET A 54 13.79 6.53 -23.55
N GLY A 55 12.54 6.55 -23.08
CA GLY A 55 11.67 7.72 -23.15
C GLY A 55 11.65 8.57 -21.88
N ASP A 56 11.86 7.96 -20.70
CA ASP A 56 11.84 8.65 -19.41
C ASP A 56 12.76 7.96 -18.39
N CYS A 57 13.56 8.75 -17.67
CA CYS A 57 14.53 8.23 -16.71
C CYS A 57 13.82 7.77 -15.43
N GLY A 58 13.96 6.49 -15.10
CA GLY A 58 13.46 5.91 -13.85
C GLY A 58 14.49 5.93 -12.73
N LEU A 59 14.06 6.24 -11.50
CA LEU A 59 14.86 6.10 -10.28
C LEU A 59 14.06 5.38 -9.20
N THR A 60 14.75 4.55 -8.41
CA THR A 60 14.18 3.88 -7.24
C THR A 60 13.57 4.89 -6.27
N GLY A 61 12.38 4.59 -5.75
CA GLY A 61 11.71 5.45 -4.76
C GLY A 61 10.98 6.67 -5.32
N ARG A 62 10.74 6.73 -6.65
CA ARG A 62 9.97 7.81 -7.29
C ARG A 62 8.48 7.48 -7.50
N LYS A 63 7.98 6.45 -6.80
CA LYS A 63 6.59 5.97 -6.87
C LYS A 63 6.00 5.65 -5.49
N ILE A 64 6.52 6.24 -4.41
CA ILE A 64 6.13 5.91 -3.02
C ILE A 64 4.62 6.05 -2.71
N ILE A 65 3.91 6.96 -3.38
CA ILE A 65 2.46 7.08 -3.22
C ILE A 65 1.69 5.99 -3.97
N VAL A 66 2.22 5.53 -5.11
CA VAL A 66 1.70 4.37 -5.86
C VAL A 66 2.00 3.08 -5.10
N ASP A 67 3.15 2.99 -4.44
CA ASP A 67 3.54 1.84 -3.63
C ASP A 67 2.67 1.65 -2.38
N THR A 68 1.96 2.71 -1.94
CA THR A 68 1.21 2.74 -0.69
C THR A 68 -0.29 2.92 -0.89
N TYR A 69 -0.84 4.09 -0.58
CA TYR A 69 -2.28 4.30 -0.39
C TYR A 69 -2.91 5.24 -1.42
N GLY A 70 -2.20 5.55 -2.52
CA GLY A 70 -2.75 6.38 -3.59
C GLY A 70 -3.15 7.80 -3.16
N GLY A 71 -2.59 8.30 -2.05
CA GLY A 71 -2.92 9.61 -1.47
C GLY A 71 -4.04 9.59 -0.42
N MET A 72 -4.61 8.41 -0.10
CA MET A 72 -5.67 8.27 0.92
C MET A 72 -5.17 8.41 2.37
N ALA A 73 -3.87 8.20 2.59
CA ALA A 73 -3.21 8.34 3.88
C ALA A 73 -1.88 9.09 3.74
N HIS A 74 -1.37 9.64 4.84
CA HIS A 74 -0.11 10.37 4.83
C HIS A 74 1.08 9.43 4.64
N HIS A 75 2.17 9.98 4.10
CA HIS A 75 3.38 9.22 3.81
C HIS A 75 4.60 9.88 4.48
N GLY A 76 5.39 9.11 5.24
CA GLY A 76 6.57 9.60 5.97
C GLY A 76 7.78 9.95 5.10
N GLY A 77 7.73 9.64 3.81
CA GLY A 77 8.71 10.04 2.78
C GLY A 77 9.75 8.98 2.42
N GLY A 78 9.96 7.96 3.26
CA GLY A 78 10.91 6.87 3.00
C GLY A 78 10.46 5.92 1.88
N ALA A 79 11.29 5.73 0.86
CA ALA A 79 11.06 4.70 -0.17
C ALA A 79 11.27 3.27 0.35
N PHE A 80 10.66 2.27 -0.31
CA PHE A 80 10.78 0.87 0.10
C PHE A 80 11.85 0.09 -0.66
N SER A 81 11.77 0.03 -1.99
CA SER A 81 12.64 -0.81 -2.85
C SER A 81 14.13 -0.53 -2.65
N GLY A 82 14.95 -1.59 -2.65
CA GLY A 82 16.41 -1.53 -2.43
C GLY A 82 16.87 -1.49 -0.96
N LYS A 83 15.96 -1.48 0.02
CA LYS A 83 16.29 -1.45 1.45
C LYS A 83 16.09 -2.82 2.10
N ASP A 84 17.06 -3.29 2.88
CA ASP A 84 16.86 -4.47 3.74
C ASP A 84 15.96 -4.12 4.95
N PRO A 85 15.36 -5.10 5.65
CA PRO A 85 14.32 -4.81 6.64
C PRO A 85 14.84 -4.19 7.94
N SER A 86 16.15 -4.00 8.12
CA SER A 86 16.65 -3.13 9.19
C SER A 86 16.30 -1.65 9.00
N LYS A 87 15.91 -1.24 7.78
CA LYS A 87 15.54 0.14 7.47
C LYS A 87 14.07 0.33 7.77
N VAL A 88 13.78 1.08 8.84
CA VAL A 88 12.42 1.33 9.34
C VAL A 88 11.50 1.97 8.29
N ASP A 89 12.06 2.67 7.30
CA ASP A 89 11.30 3.16 6.14
C ASP A 89 10.45 2.07 5.47
N ARG A 90 10.94 0.82 5.44
CA ARG A 90 10.19 -0.34 4.93
C ARG A 90 9.51 -1.11 6.05
N SER A 91 10.28 -1.57 7.05
CA SER A 91 9.75 -2.49 8.05
C SER A 91 8.68 -1.87 8.94
N ALA A 92 8.83 -0.60 9.32
CA ALA A 92 7.82 0.08 10.13
C ALA A 92 6.60 0.50 9.30
N ALA A 93 6.76 0.82 8.01
CA ALA A 93 5.64 1.05 7.11
C ALA A 93 4.79 -0.23 6.92
N TYR A 94 5.45 -1.38 6.78
CA TYR A 94 4.77 -2.68 6.71
C TYR A 94 4.07 -3.01 8.03
N ALA A 95 4.71 -2.75 9.17
CA ALA A 95 4.06 -2.94 10.46
C ALA A 95 2.89 -1.97 10.66
N GLY A 96 3.00 -0.71 10.23
CA GLY A 96 1.88 0.25 10.26
C GLY A 96 0.68 -0.27 9.45
N ARG A 97 0.93 -0.84 8.27
CA ARG A 97 -0.12 -1.54 7.49
C ARG A 97 -0.71 -2.72 8.27
N TYR A 98 0.14 -3.59 8.81
CA TYR A 98 -0.28 -4.78 9.55
C TYR A 98 -1.15 -4.43 10.76
N VAL A 99 -0.73 -3.45 11.55
CA VAL A 99 -1.45 -2.97 12.74
C VAL A 99 -2.79 -2.35 12.32
N ALA A 100 -2.80 -1.41 11.39
CA ALA A 100 -4.04 -0.75 10.95
C ALA A 100 -5.05 -1.74 10.35
N LYS A 101 -4.57 -2.72 9.56
CA LYS A 101 -5.42 -3.76 8.99
C LYS A 101 -6.02 -4.66 10.07
N ASN A 102 -5.25 -5.02 11.09
CA ASN A 102 -5.74 -5.83 12.21
C ASN A 102 -6.74 -5.07 13.10
N ILE A 103 -6.54 -3.77 13.34
CA ILE A 103 -7.50 -2.92 14.07
C ILE A 103 -8.85 -2.89 13.33
N VAL A 104 -8.83 -2.66 12.01
CA VAL A 104 -10.06 -2.66 11.22
C VAL A 104 -10.71 -4.05 11.17
N ALA A 105 -9.93 -5.11 10.96
CA ALA A 105 -10.44 -6.48 10.94
C ALA A 105 -10.98 -6.96 12.31
N ALA A 106 -10.47 -6.41 13.41
CA ALA A 106 -10.99 -6.66 14.75
C ALA A 106 -12.36 -6.01 14.98
N GLY A 107 -12.73 -5.01 14.18
CA GLY A 107 -13.92 -4.19 14.38
C GLY A 107 -13.70 -3.04 15.36
N LEU A 108 -12.45 -2.71 15.68
CA LEU A 108 -12.12 -1.59 16.57
C LEU A 108 -12.33 -0.22 15.90
N ALA A 109 -12.30 -0.17 14.56
CA ALA A 109 -12.61 1.01 13.76
C ALA A 109 -12.97 0.63 12.32
N GLU A 110 -13.71 1.48 11.62
CA GLU A 110 -13.95 1.31 10.17
C GLU A 110 -12.79 1.87 9.33
N ARG A 111 -12.09 2.87 9.85
CA ARG A 111 -10.90 3.49 9.27
C ARG A 111 -9.86 3.71 10.35
N CYS A 112 -8.60 3.39 10.07
CA CYS A 112 -7.49 3.59 10.99
C CYS A 112 -6.25 4.06 10.23
N GLU A 113 -5.62 5.14 10.69
CA GLU A 113 -4.31 5.57 10.27
C GLU A 113 -3.37 5.61 11.47
N ILE A 114 -2.12 5.17 11.25
CA ILE A 114 -1.10 5.07 12.29
C ILE A 114 0.17 5.75 11.79
N GLN A 115 0.78 6.55 12.65
CA GLN A 115 2.11 7.11 12.46
C GLN A 115 3.07 6.55 13.50
N ILE A 116 4.24 6.11 13.05
CA ILE A 116 5.32 5.61 13.90
C ILE A 116 6.60 6.35 13.52
N SER A 117 7.34 6.87 14.50
CA SER A 117 8.62 7.54 14.28
C SER A 117 9.74 6.89 15.08
N TYR A 118 10.98 7.03 14.59
CA TYR A 118 12.18 6.48 15.24
C TYR A 118 13.30 7.52 15.27
N ALA A 119 14.17 7.41 16.27
CA ALA A 119 15.47 8.07 16.29
C ALA A 119 16.57 7.06 15.97
N ILE A 120 17.59 7.46 15.21
CA ILE A 120 18.69 6.57 14.85
C ILE A 120 19.40 6.05 16.10
N GLY A 121 19.58 4.73 16.19
CA GLY A 121 20.20 4.07 17.35
C GLY A 121 19.28 3.85 18.55
N VAL A 122 18.01 4.28 18.50
CA VAL A 122 17.00 4.01 19.53
C VAL A 122 16.09 2.88 19.05
N ALA A 123 15.93 1.85 19.89
CA ALA A 123 15.12 0.68 19.52
C ALA A 123 13.62 0.97 19.59
N GLU A 124 13.18 1.64 20.65
CA GLU A 124 11.77 1.99 20.82
C GLU A 124 11.35 3.10 19.84
N PRO A 125 10.11 3.06 19.33
CA PRO A 125 9.53 4.20 18.63
C PRO A 125 9.57 5.46 19.50
N THR A 126 9.91 6.60 18.90
CA THR A 126 9.83 7.90 19.58
C THR A 126 8.40 8.41 19.69
N SER A 127 7.51 7.95 18.81
CA SER A 127 6.07 8.20 18.91
C SER A 127 5.27 7.11 18.19
N ILE A 128 4.07 6.87 18.70
CA ILE A 128 3.00 6.11 18.05
C ILE A 128 1.75 6.99 18.15
N SER A 129 1.15 7.33 17.01
CA SER A 129 -0.07 8.13 16.93
C SER A 129 -1.11 7.39 16.10
N VAL A 130 -2.37 7.44 16.54
CA VAL A 130 -3.52 6.78 15.93
C VAL A 130 -4.58 7.83 15.59
N ASN A 131 -5.23 7.67 14.44
CA ASN A 131 -6.41 8.43 14.07
C ASN A 131 -7.44 7.49 13.45
N THR A 132 -8.56 7.27 14.14
CA THR A 132 -9.68 6.45 13.61
C THR A 132 -10.72 7.26 12.84
N TYR A 133 -10.50 8.56 12.66
CA TYR A 133 -11.39 9.47 11.94
C TYR A 133 -12.83 9.48 12.51
N GLY A 134 -12.97 9.26 13.82
CA GLY A 134 -14.26 9.19 14.51
C GLY A 134 -15.02 7.89 14.29
N THR A 135 -14.40 6.86 13.70
CA THR A 135 -15.01 5.54 13.47
C THR A 135 -14.62 4.50 14.52
N GLY A 136 -13.80 4.88 15.50
CA GLY A 136 -13.32 3.98 16.56
C GLY A 136 -14.43 3.57 17.53
N ALA A 137 -14.46 2.29 17.89
CA ALA A 137 -15.26 1.76 18.99
C ALA A 137 -14.63 2.10 20.37
N LEU A 138 -13.32 2.33 20.39
CA LEU A 138 -12.53 2.80 21.53
C LEU A 138 -11.89 4.14 21.17
N SER A 139 -11.37 4.87 22.17
CA SER A 139 -10.62 6.11 21.90
C SER A 139 -9.30 5.81 21.19
N ASP A 140 -8.81 6.78 20.42
CA ASP A 140 -7.54 6.65 19.69
C ASP A 140 -6.37 6.39 20.66
N GLU A 141 -6.43 6.95 21.88
CA GLU A 141 -5.45 6.69 22.93
C GLU A 141 -5.49 5.23 23.41
N ARG A 142 -6.69 4.67 23.66
CA ARG A 142 -6.79 3.26 24.06
C ARG A 142 -6.31 2.34 22.95
N ILE A 143 -6.60 2.67 21.69
CA ILE A 143 -6.07 1.90 20.55
C ILE A 143 -4.54 1.99 20.50
N ALA A 144 -3.94 3.16 20.75
CA ALA A 144 -2.49 3.32 20.80
C ALA A 144 -1.83 2.47 21.91
N GLU A 145 -2.48 2.33 23.08
CA GLU A 145 -2.05 1.42 24.14
C GLU A 145 -2.08 -0.04 23.68
N LEU A 146 -3.20 -0.48 23.11
CA LEU A 146 -3.35 -1.84 22.56
C LEU A 146 -2.30 -2.16 21.48
N ILE A 147 -1.92 -1.18 20.66
CA ILE A 147 -0.84 -1.35 19.70
C ILE A 147 0.47 -1.70 20.41
N SER A 148 0.78 -0.99 21.50
CA SER A 148 2.01 -1.19 22.27
C SER A 148 2.01 -2.53 23.03
N GLU A 149 0.83 -3.02 23.43
CA GLU A 149 0.65 -4.30 24.13
C GLU A 149 0.74 -5.51 23.19
N HIS A 150 0.22 -5.41 21.96
CA HIS A 150 0.06 -6.56 21.05
C HIS A 150 1.14 -6.68 19.97
N PHE A 151 1.90 -5.61 19.69
CA PHE A 151 2.87 -5.54 18.60
C PHE A 151 4.24 -5.05 19.07
N ASP A 152 5.29 -5.82 18.77
CA ASP A 152 6.68 -5.39 19.01
C ASP A 152 7.15 -4.48 17.87
N LEU A 153 7.10 -3.17 18.12
CA LEU A 153 7.44 -2.14 17.13
C LEU A 153 8.93 -1.76 17.13
N ARG A 154 9.80 -2.46 17.86
CA ARG A 154 11.24 -2.26 17.77
C ARG A 154 11.78 -2.87 16.48
N PRO A 155 12.82 -2.33 15.83
CA PRO A 155 13.30 -2.84 14.53
C PRO A 155 13.56 -4.36 14.48
N ALA A 156 14.06 -4.97 15.56
CA ALA A 156 14.22 -6.41 15.66
C ALA A 156 12.86 -7.15 15.71
N GLY A 157 11.93 -6.65 16.52
CA GLY A 157 10.55 -7.14 16.61
C GLY A 157 9.82 -7.08 15.28
N LEU A 158 9.95 -5.96 14.54
CA LEU A 158 9.38 -5.81 13.19
C LEU A 158 9.83 -6.94 12.24
N ILE A 159 11.12 -7.27 12.28
CA ILE A 159 11.72 -8.29 11.43
C ILE A 159 11.21 -9.69 11.79
N GLU A 160 11.11 -9.99 13.09
CA GLU A 160 10.67 -11.28 13.60
C GLU A 160 9.16 -11.48 13.38
N MET A 161 8.35 -10.52 13.82
CA MET A 161 6.89 -10.52 13.72
C MET A 161 6.43 -10.72 12.27
N LEU A 162 7.08 -10.06 11.31
CA LEU A 162 6.71 -10.12 9.90
C LEU A 162 7.60 -11.07 9.08
N GLN A 163 8.52 -11.82 9.72
CA GLN A 163 9.41 -12.78 9.06
C GLN A 163 10.14 -12.18 7.84
N LEU A 164 10.74 -11.00 8.01
CA LEU A 164 11.22 -10.17 6.89
C LEU A 164 12.58 -10.60 6.33
N LYS A 165 13.36 -11.43 7.02
CA LYS A 165 14.67 -11.91 6.54
C LYS A 165 14.53 -13.05 5.52
N ARG A 166 13.80 -12.80 4.45
CA ARG A 166 13.50 -13.73 3.35
C ARG A 166 13.52 -12.99 2.00
N PRO A 167 13.78 -13.68 0.87
CA PRO A 167 13.85 -13.06 -0.45
C PRO A 167 12.46 -12.78 -1.07
N ILE A 168 11.60 -12.04 -0.34
CA ILE A 168 10.16 -11.89 -0.66
C ILE A 168 9.77 -10.59 -1.38
N TYR A 169 10.75 -9.73 -1.66
CA TYR A 169 10.49 -8.32 -1.98
C TYR A 169 10.34 -7.99 -3.46
N ARG A 170 10.74 -8.87 -4.38
CA ARG A 170 10.72 -8.53 -5.82
C ARG A 170 9.30 -8.27 -6.32
N GLN A 171 8.35 -9.08 -5.88
CA GLN A 171 6.95 -8.99 -6.23
C GLN A 171 6.22 -7.77 -5.62
N THR A 172 6.82 -7.10 -4.61
CA THR A 172 6.24 -5.88 -4.03
C THR A 172 6.55 -4.63 -4.86
N ALA A 173 7.60 -4.68 -5.70
CA ALA A 173 8.16 -3.51 -6.39
C ALA A 173 7.33 -3.01 -7.59
N ALA A 174 6.18 -3.64 -7.85
CA ALA A 174 5.18 -3.22 -8.81
C ALA A 174 3.79 -3.61 -8.29
N TYR A 175 2.76 -2.86 -8.71
CA TYR A 175 1.36 -3.07 -8.31
C TYR A 175 1.07 -2.89 -6.81
N GLY A 176 1.90 -2.11 -6.11
CA GLY A 176 1.70 -1.75 -4.71
C GLY A 176 2.23 -2.78 -3.73
N HIS A 177 2.65 -2.28 -2.56
CA HIS A 177 3.13 -3.10 -1.44
C HIS A 177 1.98 -3.58 -0.53
N PHE A 178 0.82 -2.93 -0.60
CA PHE A 178 -0.31 -3.16 0.29
C PHE A 178 -1.59 -3.53 -0.49
N GLY A 179 -2.48 -4.27 0.16
CA GLY A 179 -3.79 -4.67 -0.39
C GLY A 179 -3.79 -5.97 -1.20
N ARG A 180 -2.66 -6.69 -1.27
CA ARG A 180 -2.52 -8.00 -1.93
C ARG A 180 -2.28 -9.09 -0.88
N GLU A 181 -3.13 -10.11 -0.81
CA GLU A 181 -3.03 -11.15 0.22
C GLU A 181 -2.20 -12.36 -0.25
N GLU A 182 -0.99 -12.08 -0.72
CA GLU A 182 -0.03 -13.11 -1.14
C GLU A 182 0.63 -13.76 0.09
N GLU A 183 1.00 -15.04 0.00
CA GLU A 183 1.56 -15.81 1.12
C GLU A 183 2.75 -15.12 1.81
N ASP A 184 3.59 -14.48 1.00
CA ASP A 184 4.79 -13.79 1.46
C ASP A 184 4.52 -12.42 2.09
N PHE A 185 3.34 -11.83 1.88
CA PHE A 185 2.99 -10.50 2.40
C PHE A 185 2.42 -10.64 3.79
N THR A 186 3.28 -11.02 4.72
CA THR A 186 2.94 -11.27 6.14
C THR A 186 2.26 -10.07 6.80
N TRP A 187 2.56 -8.84 6.35
CA TRP A 187 1.91 -7.62 6.83
C TRP A 187 0.46 -7.44 6.36
N GLU A 188 -0.04 -8.31 5.48
CA GLU A 188 -1.44 -8.35 5.06
C GLU A 188 -2.27 -9.37 5.86
N LYS A 189 -1.66 -10.13 6.78
CA LYS A 189 -2.40 -11.05 7.64
C LYS A 189 -3.22 -10.28 8.68
N THR A 190 -4.33 -10.87 9.09
CA THR A 190 -5.23 -10.35 10.15
C THR A 190 -5.29 -11.28 11.35
N ASP A 191 -4.17 -11.93 11.67
CA ASP A 191 -4.04 -12.95 12.72
C ASP A 191 -3.99 -12.37 14.15
N LYS A 192 -3.83 -11.05 14.30
CA LYS A 192 -3.96 -10.34 15.60
C LYS A 192 -5.38 -9.83 15.85
N ALA A 193 -6.26 -9.87 14.85
CA ALA A 193 -7.59 -9.28 14.93
C ALA A 193 -8.45 -9.90 16.06
N GLU A 194 -8.39 -11.21 16.27
CA GLU A 194 -9.17 -11.87 17.34
C GLU A 194 -8.70 -11.46 18.73
N ALA A 195 -7.38 -11.40 18.94
CA ALA A 195 -6.81 -10.96 20.21
C ALA A 195 -7.16 -9.49 20.50
N LEU A 196 -7.16 -8.63 19.47
CA LEU A 196 -7.58 -7.24 19.60
C LEU A 196 -9.09 -7.09 19.83
N ARG A 197 -9.91 -7.93 19.21
CA ARG A 197 -11.37 -7.89 19.39
C ARG A 197 -11.77 -8.24 20.83
N ALA A 198 -10.98 -9.07 21.51
CA ALA A 198 -11.20 -9.42 22.90
C ALA A 198 -11.02 -8.24 23.88
N GLU A 199 -10.50 -7.10 23.40
CA GLU A 199 -10.28 -5.87 24.17
C GLU A 199 -11.41 -4.83 24.02
N LEU A 200 -12.46 -5.16 23.23
CA LEU A 200 -13.74 -4.42 23.21
C LEU A 200 -14.53 -4.66 24.50
#